data_AF-X1QCZ0-F1
#
_entry.id   AF-X1QCZ0-F1
#
_cell.length_a   1.000
_cell.length_b   1.000
_cell.length_c   1.000
_cell.angle_alpha   90.00
_cell.angle_beta   90.00
_cell.angle_gamma   90.00
#
_symmetry.space_group_name_H-M   'P 1'
#
loop_
_entity.id
_entity.type
_entity.pdbx_description
1 polymer ?
#
loop_
_entity_poly.entity_id
_entity_poly.type
_entity_poly.pdbx_seq_one_letter_code
_entity_poly.pdbx_strand_id
1 'polypeptide(L)'
;MNENKKTVLFAGVAVVLVALALIFVPQRITPDAFLEQGEPFFPEFTDPNEAITLEVLDFDEATGAAHPFKVTFENGRWIIPSHHNYLADGKDRLARTAAGVIDIKKDDFRSDNVSDHEACGVIDPLDETAGLTGRGQRVTIKGSNQQVLADFIIGLPVENREGFRFVRVPEQKRVYAARMDIDISTEFKDWIEADLLKVDKNKI
;
A
#
# COMPACT_ATOMS: atom_id res chain seq x y z
N MET A 1 13.31 -65.24 34.00
CA MET A 1 12.15 -64.89 33.16
C MET A 1 11.53 -63.56 33.64
N ASN A 2 12.18 -62.44 33.35
CA ASN A 2 11.69 -61.09 33.72
C ASN A 2 12.08 -60.02 32.69
N GLU A 3 12.65 -60.42 31.55
CA GLU A 3 13.16 -59.53 30.51
C GLU A 3 12.08 -59.23 29.47
N ASN A 4 11.33 -60.24 29.01
CA ASN A 4 10.23 -60.04 28.06
C ASN A 4 9.16 -59.05 28.58
N LYS A 5 8.89 -59.04 29.89
CA LYS A 5 7.98 -58.06 30.52
C LYS A 5 8.53 -56.63 30.48
N LYS A 6 9.84 -56.47 30.68
CA LYS A 6 10.52 -55.17 30.57
C LYS A 6 10.52 -54.69 29.11
N THR A 7 10.78 -55.59 28.16
CA THR A 7 10.75 -55.27 26.73
C THR A 7 9.36 -54.78 26.28
N VAL A 8 8.29 -55.46 26.72
CA VAL A 8 6.91 -55.03 26.42
C VAL A 8 6.58 -53.69 27.09
N LEU A 9 7.03 -53.47 28.32
CA LEU A 9 6.83 -52.20 29.02
C LEU A 9 7.54 -51.05 28.29
N PHE A 10 8.80 -51.23 27.89
CA PHE A 10 9.54 -50.22 27.12
C PHE A 10 8.93 -49.96 25.75
N ALA A 11 8.44 -50.99 25.07
CA ALA A 11 7.71 -50.83 23.80
C ALA A 11 6.43 -49.99 23.99
N GLY A 12 5.67 -50.25 25.06
CA GLY A 12 4.49 -49.46 25.40
C GLY A 12 4.81 -48.00 25.69
N VAL A 13 5.85 -47.74 26.48
CA VAL A 13 6.33 -46.38 26.77
C VAL A 13 6.80 -45.68 25.50
N ALA A 14 7.50 -46.38 24.61
CA ALA A 14 7.93 -45.82 23.33
C ALA A 14 6.75 -45.40 22.46
N VAL A 15 5.69 -46.22 22.37
CA VAL A 15 4.46 -45.86 21.63
C VAL A 15 3.78 -44.64 22.23
N VAL A 16 3.69 -44.56 23.56
CA VAL A 16 3.11 -43.40 24.25
C VAL A 16 3.94 -42.14 24.00
N LEU A 17 5.27 -42.23 24.04
CA LEU A 17 6.16 -41.10 23.75
C LEU A 17 6.05 -40.65 22.29
N VAL A 18 5.91 -41.56 21.34
CA VAL A 18 5.67 -41.21 19.93
C VAL A 18 4.31 -40.53 19.77
N ALA A 19 3.27 -41.02 20.43
CA ALA A 19 1.94 -40.38 20.38
C ALA A 19 1.96 -38.96 20.99
N LEU A 20 2.65 -38.79 22.13
CA LEU A 20 2.84 -37.47 22.73
C LEU A 20 3.66 -36.55 21.81
N ALA A 21 4.74 -37.06 21.22
CA ALA A 21 5.53 -36.30 20.27
C ALA A 21 4.68 -35.80 19.09
N LEU A 22 3.75 -36.61 18.58
CA LEU A 22 2.83 -36.23 17.51
C LEU A 22 1.81 -35.16 17.94
N ILE A 23 1.30 -35.23 19.18
CA ILE A 23 0.34 -34.24 19.72
C ILE A 23 1.03 -32.90 20.02
N PHE A 24 2.26 -32.96 20.51
CA PHE A 24 3.05 -31.80 20.93
C PHE A 24 4.07 -31.36 19.88
N VAL A 25 3.97 -31.81 18.61
CA VAL A 25 4.80 -31.25 17.54
C VAL A 25 4.50 -29.75 17.50
N PRO A 26 5.50 -28.88 17.76
CA PRO A 26 5.29 -27.45 17.61
C PRO A 26 4.94 -27.20 16.15
N GLN A 27 3.71 -26.73 15.89
CA GLN A 27 3.36 -26.22 14.58
C GLN A 27 4.31 -25.06 14.30
N ARG A 28 5.02 -25.14 13.17
CA ARG A 28 5.72 -23.97 12.65
C ARG A 28 4.61 -23.00 12.29
N ILE A 29 4.37 -22.01 13.16
CA ILE A 29 3.65 -20.82 12.78
C ILE A 29 4.60 -20.14 11.79
N THR A 30 4.52 -20.52 10.50
CA THR A 30 4.87 -19.58 9.46
C THR A 30 3.82 -18.49 9.60
N PRO A 31 4.19 -17.26 10.01
CA PRO A 31 3.20 -16.20 10.08
C PRO A 31 2.49 -16.16 8.73
N ASP A 32 1.15 -16.18 8.72
CA ASP A 32 0.36 -16.09 7.47
C ASP A 32 0.79 -14.86 6.63
N ALA A 33 1.42 -13.88 7.27
CA ALA A 33 2.06 -12.73 6.65
C ALA A 33 3.13 -13.07 5.58
N PHE A 34 3.82 -14.21 5.66
CA PHE A 34 4.73 -14.68 4.60
C PHE A 34 3.99 -15.36 3.44
N LEU A 35 2.74 -15.80 3.65
CA LEU A 35 1.95 -16.44 2.59
C LEU A 35 1.41 -15.42 1.59
N GLU A 36 1.16 -14.19 2.04
CA GLU A 36 0.69 -13.09 1.19
C GLU A 36 1.82 -12.43 0.37
N GLN A 37 3.05 -12.94 0.50
CA GLN A 37 4.20 -12.42 -0.21
C GLN A 37 4.04 -12.64 -1.72
N GLY A 38 4.16 -11.56 -2.50
CA GLY A 38 3.99 -11.56 -3.96
C GLY A 38 2.55 -11.33 -4.42
N GLU A 39 1.57 -11.30 -3.52
CA GLU A 39 0.19 -10.93 -3.87
C GLU A 39 0.07 -9.43 -4.18
N PRO A 40 -0.83 -9.04 -5.10
CA PRO A 40 -1.14 -7.63 -5.33
C PRO A 40 -1.76 -7.01 -4.07
N PHE A 41 -1.50 -5.71 -3.85
CA PHE A 41 -2.16 -4.99 -2.75
C PHE A 41 -3.68 -4.86 -2.96
N PHE A 42 -4.10 -4.69 -4.21
CA PHE A 42 -5.49 -4.43 -4.60
C PHE A 42 -5.92 -5.42 -5.68
N PRO A 43 -6.26 -6.67 -5.33
CA PRO A 43 -6.59 -7.71 -6.31
C PRO A 43 -7.83 -7.40 -7.15
N GLU A 44 -8.74 -6.56 -6.65
CA GLU A 44 -9.95 -6.13 -7.37
C GLU A 44 -9.66 -5.04 -8.40
N PHE A 45 -8.57 -4.28 -8.24
CA PHE A 45 -8.20 -3.21 -9.17
C PHE A 45 -7.34 -3.78 -10.29
N THR A 46 -7.94 -3.96 -11.47
CA THR A 46 -7.27 -4.62 -12.62
C THR A 46 -7.24 -3.78 -13.88
N ASP A 47 -8.17 -2.84 -14.07
CA ASP A 47 -8.18 -1.92 -15.20
C ASP A 47 -7.83 -0.49 -14.73
N PRO A 48 -6.69 0.08 -15.18
CA PRO A 48 -6.29 1.43 -14.82
C PRO A 48 -7.26 2.51 -15.31
N ASN A 49 -8.10 2.23 -16.32
CA ASN A 49 -9.06 3.18 -16.86
C ASN A 49 -10.33 3.33 -16.01
N GLU A 50 -10.53 2.45 -15.02
CA GLU A 50 -11.63 2.59 -14.05
C GLU A 50 -11.41 3.77 -13.10
N ALA A 51 -10.16 4.21 -12.92
CA ALA A 51 -9.79 5.33 -12.07
C ALA A 51 -10.30 6.66 -12.65
N ILE A 52 -11.14 7.36 -11.88
CA ILE A 52 -11.67 8.68 -12.24
C ILE A 52 -11.26 9.77 -11.24
N THR A 53 -10.75 9.39 -10.07
CA THR A 53 -10.31 10.33 -9.05
C THR A 53 -9.01 9.84 -8.43
N LEU A 54 -8.07 10.76 -8.25
CA LEU A 54 -6.87 10.60 -7.45
C LEU A 54 -6.89 11.63 -6.33
N GLU A 55 -6.72 11.15 -5.11
CA GLU A 55 -6.54 11.95 -3.90
C GLU A 55 -5.18 11.58 -3.31
N VAL A 56 -4.33 12.58 -3.11
CA VAL A 56 -3.05 12.43 -2.42
C VAL A 56 -3.06 13.38 -1.25
N LEU A 57 -2.84 12.84 -0.06
CA LEU A 57 -2.65 13.63 1.15
C LEU A 57 -1.21 13.52 1.58
N ASP A 58 -0.49 14.63 1.39
CA ASP A 58 0.87 14.76 1.87
C ASP A 58 0.88 15.46 3.24
N PHE A 59 1.80 15.10 4.12
CA PHE A 59 1.88 15.69 5.45
C PHE A 59 3.26 16.29 5.65
N ASP A 60 3.30 17.58 5.95
CA ASP A 60 4.54 18.29 6.24
C ASP A 60 4.77 18.31 7.76
N GLU A 61 5.75 17.51 8.21
CA GLU A 61 6.12 17.42 9.62
C GLU A 61 6.64 18.75 10.20
N ALA A 62 7.24 19.62 9.37
CA ALA A 62 7.82 20.88 9.82
C ALA A 62 6.74 21.93 10.12
N THR A 63 5.66 21.95 9.35
CA THR A 63 4.54 22.87 9.52
C THR A 63 3.36 22.25 10.28
N GLY A 64 3.33 20.92 10.41
CA GLY A 64 2.22 20.17 10.98
C GLY A 64 0.95 20.23 10.13
N ALA A 65 1.08 20.58 8.84
CA ALA A 65 -0.04 20.79 7.93
C ALA A 65 -0.17 19.64 6.92
N ALA A 66 -1.41 19.20 6.71
CA ALA A 66 -1.72 18.27 5.63
C ALA A 66 -2.02 19.06 4.34
N HIS A 67 -1.42 18.63 3.23
CA HIS A 67 -1.57 19.21 1.90
C HIS A 67 -2.41 18.25 1.03
N PRO A 68 -3.74 18.40 1.00
CA PRO A 68 -4.59 17.59 0.15
C PRO A 68 -4.47 18.05 -1.31
N PHE A 69 -4.14 17.11 -2.18
CA PHE A 69 -4.19 17.27 -3.62
C PHE A 69 -5.23 16.32 -4.21
N LYS A 70 -6.10 16.83 -5.09
CA LYS A 70 -7.19 16.04 -5.68
C LYS A 70 -7.35 16.37 -7.15
N VAL A 71 -7.44 15.32 -7.97
CA VAL A 71 -7.77 15.37 -9.39
C VAL A 71 -8.98 14.47 -9.61
N THR A 72 -10.02 14.97 -10.25
CA THR A 72 -11.26 14.21 -10.46
C THR A 72 -11.84 14.46 -11.85
N PHE A 73 -12.43 13.44 -12.45
CA PHE A 73 -13.20 13.55 -13.69
C PHE A 73 -14.67 13.80 -13.38
N GLU A 74 -15.12 15.02 -13.65
CA GLU A 74 -16.50 15.45 -13.42
C GLU A 74 -17.05 16.15 -14.66
N ASN A 75 -18.31 15.91 -15.00
CA ASN A 75 -18.99 16.57 -16.13
C ASN A 75 -18.24 16.45 -17.47
N GLY A 76 -17.55 15.33 -17.71
CA GLY A 76 -16.80 15.08 -18.95
C GLY A 76 -15.43 15.77 -19.02
N ARG A 77 -14.95 16.36 -17.93
CA ARG A 77 -13.68 17.11 -17.85
C ARG A 77 -12.89 16.74 -16.60
N TRP A 78 -11.57 16.71 -16.71
CA TRP A 78 -10.70 16.59 -15.55
C TRP A 78 -10.56 17.92 -14.86
N ILE A 79 -10.78 17.94 -13.54
CA ILE A 79 -10.70 19.15 -12.73
C ILE A 79 -9.83 18.93 -11.49
N ILE A 80 -9.23 20.03 -11.02
CA ILE A 80 -8.50 20.10 -9.76
C ILE A 80 -9.31 20.99 -8.80
N PRO A 81 -10.10 20.41 -7.88
CA PRO A 81 -10.98 21.18 -6.99
C PRO A 81 -10.22 22.15 -6.09
N SER A 82 -9.01 21.79 -5.65
CA SER A 82 -8.16 22.65 -4.80
C SER A 82 -7.71 23.94 -5.50
N HIS A 83 -7.84 24.03 -6.83
CA HIS A 83 -7.42 25.17 -7.65
C HIS A 83 -8.60 25.73 -8.45
N HIS A 84 -9.71 26.04 -7.79
CA HIS A 84 -10.90 26.64 -8.41
C HIS A 84 -11.47 25.83 -9.61
N ASN A 85 -11.45 24.50 -9.52
CA ASN A 85 -11.90 23.59 -10.58
C ASN A 85 -11.16 23.80 -11.92
N TYR A 86 -9.86 24.10 -11.84
CA TYR A 86 -8.99 24.24 -13.01
C TYR A 86 -9.04 22.99 -13.88
N LEU A 87 -9.03 23.18 -15.21
CA LEU A 87 -9.04 22.09 -16.18
C LEU A 87 -7.68 21.42 -16.24
N ALA A 88 -7.64 20.12 -15.95
CA ALA A 88 -6.42 19.32 -16.01
C ALA A 88 -6.37 18.44 -17.26
N ASP A 89 -5.17 18.01 -17.64
CA ASP A 89 -5.01 16.84 -18.50
C ASP A 89 -4.72 15.62 -17.62
N GLY A 90 -5.77 15.15 -16.96
CA GLY A 90 -5.66 14.10 -15.94
C GLY A 90 -5.68 12.68 -16.50
N LYS A 91 -6.13 12.48 -17.75
CA LYS A 91 -6.48 11.14 -18.25
C LYS A 91 -5.26 10.22 -18.32
N ASP A 92 -4.26 10.60 -19.12
CA ASP A 92 -3.10 9.74 -19.39
C ASP A 92 -2.17 9.66 -18.18
N ARG A 93 -2.08 10.72 -17.37
CA ARG A 93 -1.31 10.71 -16.12
C ARG A 93 -1.97 9.81 -15.08
N LEU A 94 -3.27 9.95 -14.83
CA LEU A 94 -3.97 9.10 -13.87
C LEU A 94 -3.93 7.63 -14.29
N ALA A 95 -4.17 7.32 -15.57
CA ALA A 95 -4.10 5.94 -16.06
C ALA A 95 -2.71 5.31 -15.84
N ARG A 96 -1.62 6.08 -16.04
CA ARG A 96 -0.26 5.60 -15.75
C ARG A 96 -0.03 5.38 -14.26
N THR A 97 -0.44 6.31 -13.41
CA THR A 97 -0.35 6.17 -11.95
C THR A 97 -1.16 4.96 -11.47
N ALA A 98 -2.39 4.79 -11.96
CA ALA A 98 -3.26 3.65 -11.69
C ALA A 98 -2.61 2.33 -12.10
N ALA A 99 -2.03 2.26 -13.31
CA ALA A 99 -1.33 1.06 -13.78
C ALA A 99 -0.14 0.70 -12.88
N GLY A 100 0.60 1.72 -12.41
CA GLY A 100 1.65 1.53 -11.41
C GLY A 100 1.12 0.95 -10.09
N VAL A 101 -0.03 1.45 -9.61
CA VAL A 101 -0.67 0.97 -8.37
C VAL A 101 -1.12 -0.48 -8.48
N ILE A 102 -1.64 -0.88 -9.65
CA ILE A 102 -2.05 -2.26 -9.93
C ILE A 102 -0.88 -3.24 -9.86
N ASP A 103 0.33 -2.82 -10.29
CA ASP A 103 1.52 -3.67 -10.23
C ASP A 103 2.23 -3.68 -8.87
N ILE A 104 1.79 -2.87 -7.90
CA ILE A 104 2.33 -2.93 -6.54
C ILE A 104 2.00 -4.28 -5.91
N LYS A 105 3.05 -4.99 -5.51
CA LYS A 105 2.96 -6.29 -4.83
C LYS A 105 3.50 -6.19 -3.42
N LYS A 106 2.94 -7.00 -2.53
CA LYS A 106 3.45 -7.20 -1.16
C LYS A 106 4.78 -7.96 -1.23
N ASP A 107 5.89 -7.26 -1.40
CA ASP A 107 7.19 -7.91 -1.64
C ASP A 107 7.80 -8.49 -0.37
N ASP A 108 7.88 -7.73 0.72
CA ASP A 108 8.48 -8.20 1.97
C ASP A 108 7.62 -7.81 3.17
N PHE A 109 7.36 -8.72 4.09
CA PHE A 109 6.64 -8.40 5.31
C PHE A 109 7.59 -7.73 6.31
N ARG A 110 7.27 -6.50 6.73
CA ARG A 110 8.14 -5.74 7.64
C ARG A 110 7.78 -5.91 9.11
N SER A 111 6.51 -5.69 9.45
CA SER A 111 5.99 -5.77 10.83
C SER A 111 4.46 -5.68 10.84
N ASP A 112 3.83 -6.20 11.88
CA ASP A 112 2.41 -6.01 12.22
C ASP A 112 2.22 -5.25 13.54
N ASN A 113 3.32 -4.77 14.14
CA ASN A 113 3.29 -3.99 15.37
C ASN A 113 3.06 -2.51 15.05
N VAL A 114 2.09 -1.90 15.74
CA VAL A 114 1.74 -0.48 15.58
C VAL A 114 2.88 0.43 16.02
N SER A 115 3.70 0.00 16.99
CA SER A 115 4.87 0.78 17.44
C SER A 115 5.92 0.99 16.35
N ASP A 116 5.94 0.15 15.31
CA ASP A 116 6.89 0.28 14.20
C ASP A 116 6.37 1.22 13.09
N HIS A 117 5.12 1.69 13.17
CA HIS A 117 4.52 2.54 12.13
C HIS A 117 5.24 3.87 11.98
N GLU A 118 5.65 4.47 13.10
CA GLU A 118 6.40 5.74 13.11
C GLU A 118 7.77 5.57 12.44
N ALA A 119 8.50 4.51 12.80
CA ALA A 119 9.82 4.21 12.24
C ALA A 119 9.78 3.86 10.74
N CYS A 120 8.65 3.33 10.27
CA CYS A 120 8.44 3.06 8.84
C CYS A 120 7.86 4.27 8.09
N GLY A 121 7.44 5.33 8.79
CA GLY A 121 6.77 6.49 8.21
C GLY A 121 5.39 6.20 7.63
N VAL A 122 4.67 5.21 8.16
CA VAL A 122 3.37 4.76 7.60
C VAL A 122 2.18 5.14 8.47
N ILE A 123 2.34 6.09 9.39
CA ILE A 123 1.23 6.65 10.17
C ILE A 123 0.29 7.37 9.19
N ASP A 124 -1.02 7.21 9.42
CA ASP A 124 -2.01 7.83 8.55
C ASP A 124 -1.99 9.36 8.72
N PRO A 125 -1.82 10.14 7.63
CA PRO A 125 -1.87 11.59 7.70
C PRO A 125 -3.21 12.15 8.19
N LEU A 126 -4.30 11.39 8.09
CA LEU A 126 -5.62 11.77 8.61
C LEU A 126 -5.84 11.44 10.09
N ASP A 127 -4.94 10.67 10.72
CA ASP A 127 -5.09 10.32 12.13
C ASP A 127 -4.69 11.49 13.02
N GLU A 128 -5.67 12.24 13.53
CA GLU A 128 -5.45 13.36 14.45
C GLU A 128 -4.93 12.92 15.83
N THR A 129 -5.04 11.63 16.16
CA THR A 129 -4.58 11.10 17.46
C THR A 129 -3.11 10.73 17.47
N ALA A 130 -2.52 10.52 16.29
CA ALA A 130 -1.12 10.19 16.13
C ALA A 130 -0.22 11.44 16.20
N GLY A 131 1.05 11.23 16.55
CA GLY A 131 2.06 12.30 16.56
C GLY A 131 2.26 12.96 15.20
N LEU A 132 3.03 14.05 15.17
CA LEU A 132 3.40 14.75 13.94
C LEU A 132 4.53 14.04 13.18
N THR A 133 5.28 13.17 13.86
CA THR A 133 6.42 12.42 13.31
C THR A 133 5.99 11.09 12.73
N GLY A 134 6.64 10.68 11.65
CA GLY A 134 6.45 9.37 11.01
C GLY A 134 5.12 9.25 10.24
N ARG A 135 4.52 10.38 9.86
CA ARG A 135 3.33 10.39 9.01
C ARG A 135 3.71 10.12 7.56
N GLY A 136 2.95 9.23 6.94
CA GLY A 136 3.14 8.86 5.54
C GLY A 136 2.31 9.72 4.60
N GLN A 137 2.53 9.51 3.31
CA GLN A 137 1.71 10.06 2.24
C GLN A 137 0.58 9.09 1.93
N ARG A 138 -0.68 9.50 2.09
CA ARG A 138 -1.84 8.66 1.77
C ARG A 138 -2.27 8.91 0.33
N VAL A 139 -2.46 7.83 -0.42
CA VAL A 139 -2.87 7.85 -1.81
C VAL A 139 -4.14 7.03 -1.94
N THR A 140 -5.19 7.66 -2.45
CA THR A 140 -6.50 7.05 -2.65
C THR A 140 -6.92 7.23 -4.11
N ILE A 141 -7.21 6.12 -4.77
CA ILE A 141 -7.75 6.08 -6.14
C ILE A 141 -9.20 5.64 -6.06
N LYS A 142 -10.08 6.43 -6.67
CA LYS A 142 -11.51 6.11 -6.74
C LYS A 142 -11.96 5.94 -8.19
N GLY A 143 -12.83 4.97 -8.38
CA GLY A 143 -13.52 4.70 -9.63
C GLY A 143 -14.89 5.37 -9.70
N SER A 144 -15.66 4.95 -10.67
CA SER A 144 -17.04 5.39 -10.85
C SER A 144 -17.86 5.21 -9.57
N ASN A 145 -18.84 6.08 -9.34
CA ASN A 145 -19.68 6.10 -8.13
C ASN A 145 -18.91 6.26 -6.81
N GLN A 146 -17.73 6.88 -6.82
CA GLN A 146 -16.88 7.08 -5.63
C GLN A 146 -16.42 5.76 -4.98
N GLN A 147 -16.43 4.64 -5.72
CA GLN A 147 -15.89 3.37 -5.23
C GLN A 147 -14.38 3.51 -5.02
N VAL A 148 -13.88 3.14 -3.84
CA VAL A 148 -12.44 3.10 -3.56
C VAL A 148 -11.84 1.88 -4.25
N LEU A 149 -10.96 2.10 -5.22
CA LEU A 149 -10.26 1.04 -5.96
C LEU A 149 -8.93 0.69 -5.29
N ALA A 150 -8.23 1.71 -4.79
CA ALA A 150 -6.99 1.56 -4.05
C ALA A 150 -6.88 2.64 -2.98
N ASP A 151 -6.39 2.26 -1.79
CA ASP A 151 -6.11 3.17 -0.69
C ASP A 151 -4.93 2.64 0.12
N PHE A 152 -3.84 3.39 0.13
CA PHE A 152 -2.59 2.99 0.78
C PHE A 152 -1.82 4.20 1.29
N ILE A 153 -0.97 3.96 2.28
CA ILE A 153 -0.08 4.91 2.89
C ILE A 153 1.35 4.52 2.51
N ILE A 154 2.05 5.46 1.89
CA ILE A 154 3.45 5.35 1.49
C ILE A 154 4.29 5.99 2.58
N GLY A 155 5.25 5.23 3.09
CA GLY A 155 6.20 5.71 4.09
C GLY A 155 7.61 5.91 3.55
N LEU A 156 8.55 5.73 4.47
CA LEU A 156 9.97 5.94 4.22
C LEU A 156 10.54 4.93 3.22
N PRO A 157 11.63 5.30 2.51
CA PRO A 157 12.36 4.36 1.69
C PRO A 157 12.97 3.23 2.54
N VAL A 158 13.06 2.05 1.95
CA VAL A 158 13.67 0.89 2.62
C VAL A 158 15.18 1.00 2.52
N GLU A 159 15.87 0.96 3.66
CA GLU A 159 17.33 0.99 3.70
C GLU A 159 17.93 -0.15 2.87
N ASN A 160 18.98 0.17 2.10
CA ASN A 160 19.70 -0.78 1.24
C ASN A 160 18.86 -1.43 0.12
N ARG A 161 17.66 -0.90 -0.19
CA ARG A 161 16.86 -1.30 -1.35
C ARG A 161 16.32 -0.08 -2.08
N GLU A 162 17.02 0.34 -3.13
CA GLU A 162 16.58 1.45 -3.98
C GLU A 162 15.24 1.15 -4.67
N GLY A 163 14.37 2.15 -4.76
CA GLY A 163 13.04 2.02 -5.35
C GLY A 163 12.02 1.29 -4.47
N PHE A 164 12.38 0.86 -3.26
CA PHE A 164 11.45 0.27 -2.30
C PHE A 164 11.01 1.28 -1.25
N ARG A 165 9.73 1.26 -0.91
CA ARG A 165 9.15 2.03 0.19
C ARG A 165 8.31 1.15 1.08
N PHE A 166 8.15 1.55 2.34
CA PHE A 166 7.17 0.93 3.21
C PHE A 166 5.76 1.34 2.78
N VAL A 167 4.85 0.37 2.70
CA VAL A 167 3.46 0.56 2.30
C VAL A 167 2.55 -0.13 3.29
N ARG A 168 1.47 0.56 3.65
CA ARG A 168 0.43 0.07 4.56
C ARG A 168 -0.95 0.41 4.02
N VAL A 169 -1.88 -0.52 4.09
CA VAL A 169 -3.30 -0.23 3.83
C VAL A 169 -3.89 0.45 5.08
N PRO A 170 -4.68 1.53 4.95
CA PRO A 170 -5.39 2.12 6.08
C PRO A 170 -6.19 1.05 6.84
N GLU A 171 -6.34 1.23 8.15
CA GLU A 171 -6.99 0.26 9.07
C GLU A 171 -6.23 -1.05 9.30
N GLN A 172 -5.32 -1.44 8.41
CA GLN A 172 -4.46 -2.61 8.61
C GLN A 172 -3.22 -2.24 9.42
N LYS A 173 -2.80 -3.18 10.28
CA LYS A 173 -1.57 -3.03 11.08
C LYS A 173 -0.31 -3.46 10.35
N ARG A 174 -0.47 -4.28 9.31
CA ARG A 174 0.64 -4.90 8.58
C ARG A 174 1.31 -3.88 7.66
N VAL A 175 2.63 -3.86 7.72
CA VAL A 175 3.50 -3.03 6.88
C VAL A 175 4.28 -3.95 5.97
N TYR A 176 4.32 -3.63 4.69
CA TYR A 176 5.09 -4.36 3.71
C TYR A 176 6.11 -3.41 3.06
N ALA A 177 7.26 -3.94 2.65
CA ALA A 177 8.08 -3.28 1.67
C ALA A 177 7.53 -3.59 0.28
N ALA A 178 7.34 -2.56 -0.54
CA ALA A 178 6.90 -2.73 -1.91
C ALA A 178 7.78 -1.88 -2.83
N ARG A 179 8.00 -2.38 -4.04
CA ARG A 179 8.63 -1.58 -5.10
C ARG A 179 7.66 -0.47 -5.51
N MET A 180 8.12 0.76 -5.47
CA MET A 180 7.35 1.94 -5.80
C MET A 180 7.98 2.61 -7.02
N ASP A 181 7.57 2.17 -8.21
CA ASP A 181 7.97 2.76 -9.50
C ASP A 181 6.81 3.58 -10.08
N ILE A 182 6.29 4.51 -9.27
CA ILE A 182 5.09 5.29 -9.59
C ILE A 182 5.41 6.77 -9.45
N ASP A 183 5.09 7.55 -10.48
CA ASP A 183 5.11 9.01 -10.42
C ASP A 183 3.81 9.51 -9.77
N ILE A 184 3.88 9.76 -8.45
CA ILE A 184 2.79 10.33 -7.65
C ILE A 184 3.13 11.80 -7.39
N SER A 185 2.98 12.62 -8.43
CA SER A 185 3.17 14.07 -8.28
C SER A 185 1.97 14.71 -7.57
N THR A 186 2.26 15.43 -6.49
CA THR A 186 1.33 16.33 -5.78
C THR A 186 1.41 17.76 -6.30
N GLU A 187 2.32 18.05 -7.25
CA GLU A 187 2.53 19.39 -7.75
C GLU A 187 1.53 19.74 -8.84
N PHE A 188 0.74 20.79 -8.63
CA PHE A 188 -0.26 21.26 -9.60
C PHE A 188 0.29 21.41 -11.04
N LYS A 189 1.53 21.90 -11.17
CA LYS A 189 2.19 22.13 -12.47
C LYS A 189 2.31 20.87 -13.34
N ASP A 190 2.35 19.70 -12.71
CA ASP A 190 2.53 18.44 -13.40
C ASP A 190 1.21 17.89 -13.97
N TRP A 191 0.09 18.48 -13.55
CA TRP A 191 -1.27 18.11 -13.93
C TRP A 191 -1.93 19.12 -14.90
N ILE A 192 -1.25 20.21 -15.20
CA ILE A 192 -1.70 21.21 -16.18
C ILE A 192 -1.00 21.00 -17.53
N GLU A 193 -1.73 21.21 -18.62
CA GLU A 193 -1.15 21.20 -19.96
C GLU A 193 -0.26 22.44 -20.13
N ALA A 194 1.04 22.26 -20.31
CA ALA A 194 1.99 23.36 -20.48
C ALA A 194 1.74 24.16 -21.79
N ASP A 195 1.05 23.55 -22.75
CA ASP A 195 0.74 24.13 -24.07
C ASP A 195 -0.63 24.84 -24.09
N LEU A 196 -0.77 25.93 -23.32
CA LEU A 196 -1.93 26.83 -23.39
C LEU A 196 -2.01 27.62 -24.73
N LEU A 197 -1.08 27.40 -25.66
CA LEU A 197 -0.93 28.09 -26.94
C LEU A 197 -0.72 27.12 -28.10
N LYS A 198 -1.61 26.14 -28.27
CA LYS A 198 -1.81 25.52 -29.59
C LYS A 198 -2.56 26.49 -30.50
N VAL A 199 -1.88 27.58 -30.89
CA VAL A 199 -2.31 28.41 -32.03
C VAL A 199 -2.20 27.52 -33.26
N ASP A 200 -3.35 27.17 -33.84
CA ASP A 200 -3.47 26.53 -35.14
C ASP A 200 -2.74 27.37 -36.20
N LYS A 201 -1.45 27.07 -36.40
CA LYS A 201 -0.59 27.68 -37.41
C LYS A 201 -0.81 27.03 -38.78
N ASN A 202 -2.06 26.74 -39.14
CA ASN A 202 -2.42 26.07 -40.40
C ASN A 202 -3.68 26.65 -41.07
N LYS A 203 -3.84 27.98 -40.99
CA LYS A 203 -4.70 28.76 -41.88
C LYS A 203 -3.99 30.04 -42.32
N ILE A 204 -3.03 29.90 -43.24
CA ILE A 204 -2.69 30.95 -44.21
C ILE A 204 -2.37 30.25 -45.53
#